data_AF-A0AAU5S2G6-F1
#
_entry.id   AF-A0AAU5S2G6-F1
#
_cell.length_a   1.000
_cell.length_b   1.000
_cell.length_c   1.000
_cell.angle_alpha   90.00
_cell.angle_beta   90.00
_cell.angle_gamma   90.00
#
_symmetry.space_group_name_H-M   'P 1'
#
loop_
_entity.id
_entity.type
_entity.pdbx_description
1 polymer ?
#
loop_
_entity_poly.entity_id
_entity_poly.type
_entity_poly.pdbx_seq_one_letter_code
_entity_poly.pdbx_strand_id
1 'polypeptide(L)' 'MDQKPSQATTTGTPSSTPRTSGTACGRCGATAEGLPLTWTCSVENGRRVYFCDTCAREHLRSIEGRLDSAWW' A
#
# COMPACT_ATOMS: atom_id res chain seq x y z
N MET A 1 -7.31 -47.31 -36.87
CA MET A 1 -8.37 -46.34 -36.56
C MET A 1 -8.54 -46.52 -35.05
N ASP A 2 -8.05 -45.66 -34.16
CA ASP A 2 -7.97 -44.20 -34.21
C ASP A 2 -6.97 -43.65 -33.15
N GLN A 3 -6.15 -42.69 -33.60
CA GLN A 3 -5.61 -41.50 -32.90
C GLN A 3 -4.74 -41.59 -31.61
N LYS A 4 -3.48 -41.11 -31.77
CA LYS A 4 -2.61 -40.51 -30.73
C LYS A 4 -2.89 -39.00 -30.66
N PRO A 5 -2.84 -38.35 -29.48
CA PRO A 5 -1.94 -37.20 -29.32
C PRO A 5 -1.21 -37.23 -27.95
N SER A 6 0.12 -37.18 -27.92
CA SER A 6 0.92 -35.94 -27.82
C SER A 6 0.65 -35.16 -26.53
N GLN A 7 1.42 -35.48 -25.48
CA GLN A 7 1.45 -34.69 -24.25
C GLN A 7 2.07 -33.32 -24.57
N ALA A 8 1.21 -32.30 -24.64
CA ALA A 8 1.61 -30.92 -24.82
C ALA A 8 2.33 -30.43 -23.55
N THR A 9 3.56 -29.97 -23.73
CA THR A 9 4.25 -29.05 -22.83
C THR A 9 3.37 -27.83 -22.61
N THR A 10 2.71 -27.74 -21.46
CA THR A 10 2.17 -26.47 -20.99
C THR A 10 3.17 -25.89 -20.01
N THR A 11 4.07 -25.07 -20.57
CA THR A 11 4.71 -23.99 -19.83
C THR A 11 3.59 -23.15 -19.21
N GLY A 12 3.29 -23.42 -17.94
CA GLY A 12 2.46 -22.54 -17.14
C GLY A 12 3.23 -21.25 -16.91
N THR A 13 3.07 -20.29 -17.80
CA THR A 13 3.43 -18.89 -17.54
C THR A 13 2.70 -18.46 -16.26
N PRO A 14 3.38 -18.12 -15.15
CA PRO A 14 2.72 -17.41 -14.09
C PRO A 14 2.43 -16.00 -14.62
N SER A 15 1.22 -15.81 -15.15
CA SER A 15 0.65 -14.47 -15.29
C SER A 15 0.46 -13.94 -13.87
N SER A 16 1.54 -13.38 -13.30
CA SER A 16 1.47 -12.63 -12.06
C SER A 16 0.78 -11.31 -12.39
N THR A 17 -0.55 -11.31 -12.35
CA THR A 17 -1.26 -10.11 -11.93
C THR A 17 -0.59 -9.69 -10.62
N PRO A 18 -0.05 -8.46 -10.48
CA PRO A 18 0.52 -8.06 -9.20
C PRO A 18 -0.60 -8.23 -8.19
N ARG A 19 -0.44 -9.16 -7.26
CA ARG A 19 -1.33 -9.31 -6.12
C ARG A 19 -1.14 -8.02 -5.36
N THR A 20 -2.03 -7.06 -5.63
CA THR A 20 -1.94 -5.71 -5.09
C THR A 20 -2.15 -5.86 -3.60
N SER A 21 -1.04 -6.03 -2.89
CA SER A 21 -1.00 -6.25 -1.45
C SER A 21 -1.65 -5.02 -0.85
N GLY A 22 -2.84 -5.18 -0.28
CA GLY A 22 -3.61 -4.06 0.22
C GLY A 22 -2.83 -3.30 1.28
N THR A 23 -2.86 -1.97 1.23
CA THR A 23 -2.25 -1.12 2.25
C THR A 23 -3.25 -0.90 3.37
N ALA A 24 -2.81 -1.06 4.62
CA ALA A 24 -3.63 -0.81 5.81
C ALA A 24 -3.20 0.49 6.49
N CYS A 25 -4.17 1.25 7.00
CA CYS A 25 -3.97 2.45 7.77
C CYS A 25 -3.42 2.08 9.15
N GLY A 26 -2.25 2.61 9.51
CA GLY A 26 -1.60 2.36 10.80
C GLY A 26 -2.33 2.94 12.03
N ARG A 27 -3.43 3.67 11.82
CA ARG A 27 -4.27 4.24 12.90
C ARG A 27 -5.62 3.55 13.04
N CYS A 28 -6.46 3.62 12.02
CA CYS A 28 -7.82 3.06 12.08
C CYS A 28 -7.95 1.65 11.51
N GLY A 29 -6.90 1.11 10.86
CA GLY A 29 -6.93 -0.21 10.24
C GLY A 29 -7.68 -0.28 8.91
N ALA A 30 -8.19 0.84 8.38
CA ALA A 30 -8.80 0.88 7.05
C ALA A 30 -7.85 0.28 6.00
N THR A 31 -8.36 -0.54 5.09
CA THR A 31 -7.58 -1.18 4.04
C THR A 31 -7.94 -0.61 2.69
N ALA A 32 -6.95 -0.40 1.84
CA ALA A 32 -7.15 -0.05 0.44
C ALA A 32 -6.36 -0.99 -0.46
N GLU A 33 -6.89 -1.23 -1.65
CA GLU A 33 -6.22 -2.00 -2.69
C GLU A 33 -5.00 -1.23 -3.22
N GLY A 34 -3.80 -1.82 -3.05
CA GLY A 34 -2.54 -1.18 -3.40
C GLY A 34 -2.16 -0.01 -2.52
N LEU A 35 -1.27 0.86 -3.04
CA LEU A 35 -0.88 2.11 -2.39
C LEU A 35 -1.76 3.23 -2.93
N PRO A 36 -2.74 3.71 -2.16
CA PRO A 36 -3.55 4.83 -2.62
C PRO A 36 -2.67 6.08 -2.66
N LEU A 37 -2.63 6.75 -3.81
CA LEU A 37 -1.88 8.00 -3.99
C LEU A 37 -2.35 9.11 -3.03
N THR A 38 -3.57 9.01 -2.52
CA THR A 38 -4.19 9.94 -1.59
C THR A 38 -3.79 9.68 -0.13
N TRP A 39 -3.16 8.55 0.17
CA TRP A 39 -2.77 8.20 1.53
C TRP A 39 -1.43 8.80 1.88
N THR A 40 -1.34 9.32 3.10
CA THR A 40 -0.09 9.88 3.60
C THR A 40 0.84 8.75 4.01
N CYS A 41 2.09 8.87 3.60
CA CYS A 41 3.12 7.93 3.93
C CYS A 41 4.12 8.53 4.90
N SER A 42 4.21 7.95 6.09
CA SER A 42 5.17 8.33 7.13
C SER A 42 6.22 7.25 7.33
N VAL A 43 7.34 7.59 7.95
CA VAL A 43 8.41 6.64 8.31
C VAL A 43 8.63 6.74 9.81
N GLU A 44 8.16 5.73 10.53
CA GLU A 44 8.25 5.64 11.99
C GLU A 44 9.25 4.55 12.35
N ASN A 45 10.27 4.82 13.18
CA ASN A 45 11.27 3.79 13.56
C ASN A 45 11.89 3.05 12.35
N GLY A 46 12.10 3.77 11.24
CA GLY A 46 12.63 3.20 9.99
C GLY A 46 11.66 2.35 9.17
N ARG A 47 10.41 2.18 9.61
CA ARG A 47 9.36 1.45 8.89
C ARG A 47 8.32 2.39 8.31
N ARG A 48 7.90 2.09 7.08
CA ARG A 48 6.92 2.88 6.35
C ARG A 48 5.52 2.57 6.87
N VAL A 49 4.83 3.58 7.38
CA VAL A 49 3.46 3.50 7.89
C VAL A 49 2.58 4.37 7.01
N TYR A 50 1.44 3.83 6.59
CA TYR A 50 0.48 4.56 5.77
C TYR A 50 -0.72 4.99 6.60
N PHE A 51 -1.26 6.16 6.30
CA PHE A 51 -2.46 6.70 6.93
C PHE A 51 -3.46 7.10 5.84
N CYS A 52 -4.73 6.71 6.04
CA CYS A 52 -5.81 7.17 5.16
C CYS A 52 -5.96 8.69 5.21
N ASP A 53 -6.57 9.27 4.18
CA ASP A 53 -6.81 10.71 4.04
C ASP A 53 -7.43 11.33 5.30
N THR A 54 -8.38 10.63 5.93
CA THR A 54 -9.10 11.11 7.11
C THR A 54 -8.17 11.16 8.32
N CYS A 55 -7.47 10.06 8.61
CA CYS A 55 -6.50 9.99 9.72
C CYS A 55 -5.32 10.94 9.52
N ALA A 56 -4.86 11.12 8.28
CA ALA A 56 -3.79 12.04 7.95
C ALA A 56 -4.22 13.49 8.22
N ARG A 57 -5.41 13.90 7.80
CA ARG A 57 -5.93 15.26 8.03
C ARG A 57 -6.20 15.54 9.50
N GLU A 58 -6.65 14.55 10.26
CA GLU A 58 -6.82 14.67 11.71
C GLU A 58 -5.47 14.87 12.42
N HIS A 59 -4.42 14.13 12.00
CA HIS A 59 -3.10 14.18 12.64
C HIS A 59 -2.27 15.40 12.21
N LEU A 60 -2.44 15.90 10.99
CA LEU A 60 -1.78 17.12 10.50
C LEU A 60 -2.09 18.36 11.36
N ARG A 61 -3.26 18.42 12.04
CA ARG A 61 -3.60 19.53 12.95
C ARG A 61 -2.85 19.49 14.28
N SER A 62 -2.22 18.36 14.63
CA SER A 62 -1.48 18.23 15.90
C SER A 62 -0.01 18.65 15.78
N ILE A 63 0.49 18.94 14.57
CA ILE A 63 1.90 19.28 14.33
C ILE A 63 2.16 20.80 14.33
N GLU A 64 1.12 21.65 14.24
CA GLU A 64 1.25 23.11 14.31
C GLU A 64 1.72 23.64 15.68
N GLY A 65 1.67 22.82 16.75
CA GLY A 65 2.13 23.21 18.08
C GLY A 65 3.64 23.08 18.33
N ARG A 66 4.44 22.59 17.36
CA ARG A 66 5.89 22.37 17.52
C ARG A 66 6.75 23.01 16.43
N LEU A 67 6.19 23.89 15.59
CA LEU A 67 7.04 24.74 14.76
C LEU A 67 7.59 25.83 15.67
N ASP A 68 8.80 25.61 16.16
CA ASP A 68 9.49 26.52 17.07
C ASP A 68 9.43 27.94 16.49
N SER A 69 8.91 28.86 17.28
CA SER A 69 8.76 30.27 16.87
C SER A 69 10.12 30.97 16.75
N ALA A 70 11.25 30.33 17.03
CA ALA A 70 12.59 30.92 16.98
C ALA A 70 13.21 31.03 15.57
N TRP A 71 12.42 30.93 14.49
CA TRP A 71 12.93 31.13 13.12
C TRP A 71 12.34 32.35 12.38
N TRP A 72 11.68 33.28 13.09
CA TRP A 72 11.54 34.66 12.61
C TRP A 72 12.75 35.49 13.03
#